data_AF-A0ABD0RBE8-F1
#
_entry.id   AF-A0ABD0RBE8-F1
#
_cell.length_a   1.000
_cell.length_b   1.000
_cell.length_c   1.000
_cell.angle_alpha   90.00
_cell.angle_beta   90.00
_cell.angle_gamma   90.00
#
_symmetry.space_group_name_H-M   'P 1'
#
loop_
_entity.id
_entity.type
_entity.pdbx_description
1 polymer ?
#
loop_
_entity_poly.entity_id
_entity_poly.type
_entity_poly.pdbx_seq_one_letter_code
_entity_poly.pdbx_strand_id
1 'polypeptide(L)'
;SKKHDAAKMVFAKVPEDSMREIYRQWEEQGMDTPLPAEEENAIREHLCIRAYLEAHEAFNEWFKHMNCPPVKPTAPAQAKFTEKVAHEMKEAEYKIEYENWQGRLGALTEDVKERIYNVLLFVDGGWMVDVREDAEEDSERTHQMTLLRRLCLPMMSFLLLTVLQRTERHQESLRLADIIASDQHRLYEVFSKEELQKFLQKMRESSLLLLDKGLDPLGYEIQP
;
A
#
# COMPACT_ATOMS: atom_id res chain seq x y z
N SER A 1 -8.61 -16.80 3.32
CA SER A 1 -7.95 -16.75 4.65
C SER A 1 -6.93 -15.62 4.67
N LYS A 2 -6.98 -14.65 5.59
CA LYS A 2 -6.00 -13.53 5.68
C LYS A 2 -4.76 -13.89 6.52
N LYS A 3 -4.12 -15.02 6.22
CA LYS A 3 -3.00 -15.57 7.01
C LYS A 3 -1.65 -15.15 6.41
N HIS A 4 -1.33 -13.87 6.49
CA HIS A 4 -0.12 -13.31 5.85
C HIS A 4 1.18 -13.93 6.37
N ASP A 5 1.31 -14.17 7.68
CA ASP A 5 2.51 -14.80 8.25
C ASP A 5 2.72 -16.21 7.72
N ALA A 6 1.64 -16.99 7.59
CA ALA A 6 1.72 -18.32 7.00
C ALA A 6 2.14 -18.25 5.53
N ALA A 7 1.59 -17.29 4.77
CA ALA A 7 1.97 -17.09 3.37
C ALA A 7 3.45 -16.71 3.25
N LYS A 8 3.97 -15.82 4.11
CA LYS A 8 5.40 -15.48 4.15
C LYS A 8 6.29 -16.66 4.50
N MET A 9 5.88 -17.49 5.46
CA MET A 9 6.64 -18.70 5.81
C MET A 9 6.72 -19.69 4.64
N VAL A 10 5.69 -19.76 3.80
CA VAL A 10 5.74 -20.56 2.56
C VAL A 10 6.58 -19.87 1.51
N PHE A 11 6.40 -18.56 1.32
CA PHE A 11 7.15 -17.76 0.36
C PHE A 11 8.67 -17.83 0.59
N ALA A 12 9.11 -17.75 1.85
CA ALA A 12 10.51 -17.84 2.26
C ALA A 12 11.14 -19.24 2.03
N LYS A 13 10.35 -20.27 1.72
CA LYS A 13 10.89 -21.58 1.33
C LYS A 13 11.32 -21.63 -0.14
N VAL A 14 10.84 -20.70 -0.96
CA VAL A 14 11.25 -20.56 -2.36
C VAL A 14 12.57 -19.77 -2.37
N PRO A 15 13.69 -20.35 -2.87
CA PRO A 15 14.95 -19.63 -2.99
C PRO A 15 14.81 -18.33 -3.79
N GLU A 16 15.52 -17.28 -3.40
CA GLU A 16 15.43 -15.96 -4.06
C GLU A 16 15.86 -16.01 -5.54
N ASP A 17 16.74 -16.95 -5.90
CA ASP A 17 17.27 -17.17 -7.24
C ASP A 17 16.42 -18.13 -8.09
N SER A 18 15.32 -18.68 -7.55
CA SER A 18 14.49 -19.69 -8.24
C SER A 18 14.07 -19.24 -9.63
N MET A 19 13.62 -17.99 -9.78
CA MET A 19 13.17 -17.48 -11.09
C MET A 19 14.32 -17.40 -12.10
N ARG A 20 15.49 -16.95 -11.65
CA ARG A 20 16.69 -16.90 -12.48
C ARG A 20 17.13 -18.30 -12.89
N GLU A 21 17.04 -19.26 -11.98
CA GLU A 21 17.38 -20.65 -12.25
C GLU A 21 16.40 -21.31 -13.23
N ILE A 22 15.10 -21.00 -13.16
CA ILE A 22 14.09 -21.46 -14.14
C ILE A 22 14.48 -21.00 -15.55
N TYR A 23 14.75 -19.71 -15.74
CA TYR A 23 15.19 -19.17 -17.04
C TYR A 23 16.50 -19.81 -17.50
N ARG A 24 17.50 -19.93 -16.61
CA ARG A 24 18.79 -20.55 -16.95
C ARG A 24 18.62 -21.99 -17.42
N GLN A 25 17.83 -22.80 -16.71
CA GLN A 25 17.59 -24.20 -17.05
C GLN A 25 16.82 -24.36 -18.36
N TRP A 26 15.95 -23.41 -18.70
CA TRP A 26 15.25 -23.39 -19.99
C TRP A 26 16.19 -23.04 -21.14
N GLU A 27 17.02 -22.01 -20.97
CA GLU A 27 18.02 -21.59 -21.96
C GLU A 27 19.07 -22.69 -22.22
N GLU A 28 19.52 -23.39 -21.17
CA GLU A 28 20.47 -24.51 -21.27
C GLU A 28 19.94 -25.69 -22.10
N GLN A 29 18.62 -25.83 -22.23
CA GLN A 29 18.00 -26.86 -23.09
C GLN A 29 18.11 -26.51 -24.59
N GLY A 30 18.63 -25.33 -24.94
CA GLY A 30 18.87 -24.92 -26.32
C GLY A 30 17.57 -24.71 -27.11
N MET A 31 16.47 -24.45 -26.41
CA MET A 31 15.17 -24.20 -27.03
C MET A 31 15.03 -22.72 -27.40
N ASP A 32 14.84 -22.43 -28.70
CA ASP A 32 14.54 -21.09 -29.23
C ASP A 32 13.06 -20.68 -29.02
N THR A 33 12.34 -21.43 -28.19
CA THR A 33 10.92 -21.22 -27.88
C THR A 33 10.76 -20.50 -26.54
N PRO A 34 9.74 -19.63 -26.40
CA PRO A 34 9.43 -19.01 -25.12
C PRO A 34 9.15 -20.06 -24.05
N LEU A 35 9.28 -19.64 -22.79
CA LEU A 35 8.99 -20.48 -21.64
C LEU A 35 7.52 -20.93 -21.69
N PRO A 36 7.17 -22.14 -21.20
CA PRO A 36 5.79 -22.61 -21.16
C PRO A 36 4.88 -21.61 -20.44
N ALA A 37 3.64 -21.49 -20.89
CA ALA A 37 2.69 -20.52 -20.37
C ALA A 37 2.44 -20.70 -18.87
N GLU A 38 2.42 -21.95 -18.39
CA GLU A 38 2.27 -22.32 -16.98
C GLU A 38 3.41 -21.75 -16.13
N GLU A 39 4.65 -21.87 -16.60
CA GLU A 39 5.84 -21.39 -15.90
C GLU A 39 5.89 -19.86 -15.91
N GLU A 40 5.61 -19.20 -17.03
CA GLU A 40 5.55 -17.73 -17.10
C GLU A 40 4.45 -17.17 -16.18
N ASN A 41 3.26 -17.77 -16.20
CA ASN A 41 2.16 -17.37 -15.32
C ASN A 41 2.48 -17.66 -13.84
N ALA A 42 3.16 -18.76 -13.51
CA ALA A 42 3.60 -19.06 -12.15
C ALA A 42 4.66 -18.07 -11.63
N ILE A 43 5.64 -17.70 -12.47
CA ILE A 43 6.63 -16.66 -12.16
C ILE A 43 5.92 -15.34 -11.87
N ARG A 44 4.99 -14.94 -12.74
CA ARG A 44 4.21 -13.72 -12.59
C ARG A 44 3.33 -13.73 -11.34
N GLU A 45 2.64 -14.83 -11.07
CA GLU A 45 1.84 -15.02 -9.87
C GLU A 45 2.69 -14.89 -8.61
N HIS A 46 3.88 -15.50 -8.58
CA HIS A 46 4.80 -15.37 -7.47
C HIS A 46 5.23 -13.91 -7.23
N LEU A 47 5.51 -13.15 -8.30
CA LEU A 47 5.82 -11.72 -8.20
C LEU A 47 4.62 -10.90 -7.68
N CYS A 48 3.40 -11.26 -8.09
CA CYS A 48 2.17 -10.66 -7.56
C CYS A 48 2.06 -10.91 -6.05
N ILE A 49 2.27 -12.15 -5.59
CA ILE A 49 2.22 -12.53 -4.17
C ILE A 49 3.28 -11.75 -3.39
N ARG A 50 4.51 -11.66 -3.92
CA ARG A 50 5.60 -10.89 -3.31
C ARG A 50 5.21 -9.43 -3.09
N ALA A 51 4.76 -8.75 -4.14
CA ALA A 51 4.35 -7.35 -4.09
C ALA A 51 3.26 -7.12 -3.04
N TYR A 52 2.29 -8.04 -2.94
CA TYR A 52 1.23 -7.97 -1.94
C TYR A 52 1.74 -8.16 -0.51
N LEU A 53 2.65 -9.11 -0.26
CA LEU A 53 3.23 -9.33 1.06
C LEU A 53 4.10 -8.15 1.51
N GLU A 54 4.92 -7.61 0.60
CA GLU A 54 5.73 -6.42 0.85
C GLU A 54 4.86 -5.19 1.18
N ALA A 55 3.75 -4.99 0.47
CA ALA A 55 2.81 -3.90 0.77
C ALA A 55 2.22 -4.00 2.19
N HIS A 56 1.90 -5.23 2.66
CA HIS A 56 1.45 -5.45 4.03
C HIS A 56 2.56 -5.21 5.06
N GLU A 57 3.80 -5.58 4.76
CA GLU A 57 4.94 -5.32 5.65
C GLU A 57 5.19 -3.84 5.85
N ALA A 58 5.28 -3.09 4.76
CA ALA A 58 5.46 -1.64 4.83
C ALA A 58 4.28 -0.96 5.52
N PHE A 59 3.05 -1.40 5.28
CA PHE A 59 1.88 -0.88 6.00
C PHE A 59 1.98 -1.15 7.50
N ASN A 60 2.40 -2.34 7.92
CA ASN A 60 2.54 -2.67 9.33
C ASN A 60 3.66 -1.87 10.01
N GLU A 61 4.79 -1.65 9.33
CA GLU A 61 5.86 -0.78 9.83
C GLU A 61 5.39 0.66 9.97
N TRP A 62 4.78 1.22 8.91
CA TRP A 62 4.20 2.55 8.90
C TRP A 62 3.16 2.70 10.02
N PHE A 63 2.24 1.74 10.16
CA PHE A 63 1.18 1.78 11.16
C PHE A 63 1.74 1.73 12.58
N LYS A 64 2.75 0.90 12.83
CA LYS A 64 3.44 0.85 14.13
C LYS A 64 4.10 2.19 14.46
N HIS A 65 4.80 2.79 13.51
CA HIS A 65 5.49 4.08 13.70
C HIS A 65 4.50 5.23 13.92
N MET A 66 3.43 5.29 13.11
CA MET A 66 2.39 6.33 13.20
C MET A 66 1.66 6.34 14.55
N ASN A 67 1.48 5.18 15.18
CA ASN A 67 0.82 5.06 16.48
C ASN A 67 1.76 5.23 17.68
N CYS A 68 3.03 5.60 17.46
CA CYS A 68 4.00 5.83 18.53
C CYS A 68 4.72 7.19 18.39
N PRO A 69 3.99 8.33 18.33
CA PRO A 69 4.62 9.65 18.33
C PRO A 69 5.32 9.94 19.68
N PRO A 70 6.42 10.72 19.68
CA PRO A 70 7.01 11.25 20.90
C PRO A 70 5.98 12.00 21.75
N VAL A 71 6.07 11.86 23.06
CA VAL A 71 5.12 12.46 24.01
C VAL A 71 5.60 13.86 24.39
N LYS A 72 4.75 14.86 24.17
CA LYS A 72 5.07 16.24 24.55
C LYS A 72 5.25 16.34 26.07
N PRO A 73 6.37 16.91 26.56
CA PRO A 73 6.58 17.15 27.98
C PRO A 73 5.51 18.09 28.55
N THR A 74 5.13 17.86 29.81
CA THR A 74 4.17 18.70 30.53
C THR A 74 4.85 19.38 31.71
N ALA A 75 4.68 20.70 31.82
CA ALA A 75 5.13 21.46 32.98
C ALA A 75 4.13 21.36 34.14
N PRO A 76 4.59 21.23 35.40
CA PRO A 76 3.75 21.44 36.58
C PRO A 76 3.23 22.88 36.64
N ALA A 77 1.97 23.08 37.04
CA ALA A 77 1.33 24.41 37.11
C ALA A 77 2.05 25.40 38.06
N GLN A 78 2.81 24.90 39.03
CA GLN A 78 3.60 25.71 39.98
C GLN A 78 5.10 25.32 39.93
N ALA A 79 5.66 25.21 38.72
CA ALA A 79 7.06 24.85 38.54
C ALA A 79 8.02 25.90 39.13
N LYS A 80 8.95 25.46 39.97
CA LYS A 80 10.08 26.26 40.48
C LYS A 80 11.07 26.56 39.35
N PHE A 81 11.97 27.53 39.56
CA PHE A 81 12.95 27.92 38.54
C PHE A 81 13.76 26.74 37.96
N THR A 82 14.26 25.84 38.81
CA THR A 82 15.00 24.65 38.37
C THR A 82 14.14 23.67 37.57
N GLU A 83 12.85 23.55 37.91
CA GLU A 83 11.89 22.70 37.19
C GLU A 83 11.52 23.31 35.82
N LYS A 84 11.51 24.65 35.71
CA LYS A 84 11.34 25.34 34.42
C LYS A 84 12.53 25.09 33.49
N VAL A 85 13.76 25.23 33.98
CA VAL A 85 14.96 24.94 33.19
C VAL A 85 14.98 23.46 32.75
N ALA A 86 14.64 22.53 33.65
CA ALA A 86 14.54 21.11 33.29
C ALA A 86 13.43 20.83 32.25
N HIS A 87 12.31 21.56 32.32
CA HIS A 87 11.25 21.48 31.32
C HIS A 87 11.70 22.02 29.97
N GLU A 88 12.40 23.14 29.93
CA GLU A 88 12.96 23.72 28.70
C GLU A 88 13.93 22.74 28.01
N MET A 89 14.77 22.04 28.77
CA MET A 89 15.63 20.98 28.24
C MET A 89 14.83 19.83 27.64
N LYS A 90 13.81 19.33 28.37
CA LYS A 90 12.92 18.26 27.87
C LYS A 90 12.13 18.69 26.63
N GLU A 91 11.70 19.95 26.55
CA GLU A 91 11.02 20.48 25.37
C GLU A 91 11.97 20.54 24.17
N ALA A 92 13.24 20.90 24.38
CA ALA A 92 14.24 20.88 23.32
C ALA A 92 14.51 19.45 22.82
N GLU A 93 14.67 18.48 23.72
CA GLU A 93 14.81 17.06 23.39
C GLU A 93 13.58 16.54 22.62
N TYR A 94 12.38 16.82 23.12
CA TYR A 94 11.12 16.44 22.46
C TYR A 94 11.01 16.98 21.04
N LYS A 95 11.41 18.24 20.80
CA LYS A 95 11.35 18.83 19.44
C LYS A 95 12.24 18.05 18.47
N ILE A 96 13.46 17.70 18.87
CA ILE A 96 14.39 16.92 18.06
C ILE A 96 13.82 15.51 17.80
N GLU A 97 13.32 14.84 18.84
CA GLU A 97 12.69 13.53 18.70
C GLU A 97 11.48 13.56 17.78
N TYR A 98 10.63 14.57 17.91
CA TYR A 98 9.43 14.75 17.10
C TYR A 98 9.77 15.03 15.64
N GLU A 99 10.76 15.87 15.35
CA GLU A 99 11.25 16.12 13.99
C GLU A 99 11.80 14.84 13.35
N ASN A 100 12.59 14.06 14.08
CA ASN A 100 13.10 12.76 13.61
C ASN A 100 11.96 11.76 13.36
N TRP A 101 10.99 11.69 14.28
CA TRP A 101 9.81 10.84 14.13
C TRP A 101 8.98 11.24 12.91
N GLN A 102 8.75 12.53 12.70
CA GLN A 102 7.99 13.06 11.57
C GLN A 102 8.71 12.81 10.24
N GLY A 103 10.04 12.99 10.20
CA GLY A 103 10.86 12.67 9.03
C GLY A 103 10.79 11.19 8.67
N ARG A 104 10.92 10.29 9.65
CA ARG A 104 10.74 8.84 9.43
C ARG A 104 9.32 8.49 9.00
N LEU A 105 8.30 9.12 9.58
CA LEU A 105 6.91 8.92 9.17
C LEU A 105 6.72 9.31 7.70
N GLY A 106 7.33 10.41 7.26
CA GLY A 106 7.33 10.83 5.85
C GLY A 106 7.93 9.77 4.93
N ALA A 107 9.12 9.25 5.26
CA ALA A 107 9.77 8.20 4.47
C ALA A 107 8.96 6.90 4.41
N LEU A 108 8.46 6.43 5.57
CA LEU A 108 7.59 5.24 5.63
C LEU A 108 6.29 5.44 4.86
N THR A 109 5.77 6.66 4.82
CA THR A 109 4.55 7.00 4.07
C THR A 109 4.79 6.87 2.57
N GLU A 110 5.92 7.31 2.03
CA GLU A 110 6.21 7.10 0.60
C GLU A 110 6.42 5.63 0.27
N ASP A 111 7.18 4.89 1.09
CA ASP A 111 7.48 3.46 0.84
C ASP A 111 6.20 2.61 0.83
N VAL A 112 5.30 2.77 1.82
CA VAL A 112 4.02 2.04 1.82
C VAL A 112 3.14 2.44 0.63
N LYS A 113 3.17 3.72 0.24
CA LYS A 113 2.37 4.23 -0.88
C LYS A 113 2.84 3.60 -2.20
N GLU A 114 4.14 3.57 -2.43
CA GLU A 114 4.76 2.93 -3.60
C GLU A 114 4.41 1.45 -3.66
N ARG A 115 4.58 0.70 -2.56
CA ARG A 115 4.30 -0.74 -2.54
C ARG A 115 2.83 -1.05 -2.76
N ILE A 116 1.90 -0.26 -2.19
CA ILE A 116 0.48 -0.45 -2.46
C ILE A 116 0.15 -0.11 -3.93
N TYR A 117 0.74 0.96 -4.50
CA TYR A 117 0.56 1.25 -5.92
C TYR A 117 1.10 0.15 -6.82
N ASN A 118 2.23 -0.48 -6.49
CA ASN A 118 2.75 -1.61 -7.24
C ASN A 118 1.78 -2.79 -7.28
N VAL A 119 0.92 -2.95 -6.27
CA VAL A 119 -0.17 -3.95 -6.28
C VAL A 119 -1.37 -3.47 -7.09
N LEU A 120 -1.84 -2.23 -6.87
CA LEU A 120 -3.03 -1.70 -7.55
C LEU A 120 -2.82 -1.50 -9.06
N LEU A 121 -1.61 -1.09 -9.44
CA LEU A 121 -1.18 -0.73 -10.78
C LEU A 121 -0.13 -1.72 -11.30
N PHE A 122 -0.23 -2.98 -10.88
CA PHE A 122 0.73 -4.01 -11.27
C PHE A 122 0.81 -4.10 -12.80
N VAL A 123 2.03 -4.11 -13.32
CA VAL A 123 2.32 -3.98 -14.76
C VAL A 123 1.70 -5.10 -15.60
N ASP A 124 1.50 -4.83 -16.90
CA ASP A 124 1.11 -5.82 -17.91
C ASP A 124 -0.15 -6.64 -17.55
N GLY A 125 -1.29 -5.96 -17.43
CA GLY A 125 -2.59 -6.61 -17.23
C GLY A 125 -3.11 -6.66 -15.79
N GLY A 126 -2.29 -6.27 -14.81
CA GLY A 126 -2.72 -6.13 -13.41
C GLY A 126 -2.40 -7.34 -12.52
N TRP A 127 -2.66 -7.15 -11.22
CA TRP A 127 -2.27 -8.08 -10.16
C TRP A 127 -3.11 -9.36 -10.16
N MET A 128 -2.46 -10.53 -10.09
CA MET A 128 -3.13 -11.85 -10.18
C MET A 128 -3.99 -11.98 -11.44
N VAL A 129 -3.42 -11.59 -12.59
CA VAL A 129 -3.99 -11.77 -13.93
C VAL A 129 -2.91 -12.43 -14.78
N ASP A 130 -3.24 -13.54 -15.41
CA ASP A 130 -2.35 -14.22 -16.35
C ASP A 130 -2.16 -13.39 -17.62
N VAL A 131 -0.97 -13.43 -18.19
CA VAL A 131 -0.64 -12.73 -19.45
C VAL A 131 -0.63 -13.72 -20.61
N ARG A 132 -0.29 -14.98 -20.33
CA ARG A 132 -0.30 -16.07 -21.31
C ARG A 132 -1.62 -16.82 -21.22
N GLU A 133 -2.40 -16.77 -22.29
CA GLU A 133 -3.72 -17.41 -22.40
C GLU A 133 -3.62 -18.84 -22.99
N ASP A 134 -2.44 -19.25 -23.45
CA ASP A 134 -2.17 -20.55 -24.07
C ASP A 134 -1.81 -21.67 -23.08
N ALA A 135 -1.94 -21.41 -21.77
CA ALA A 135 -1.77 -22.42 -20.72
C ALA A 135 -2.96 -23.39 -20.67
N GLU A 136 -2.73 -24.57 -20.11
CA GLU A 136 -3.83 -25.51 -19.81
C GLU A 136 -4.88 -24.89 -18.87
N GLU A 137 -6.15 -25.18 -19.12
CA GLU A 137 -7.26 -24.60 -18.36
C GLU A 137 -7.30 -25.16 -16.93
N ASP A 138 -6.93 -24.33 -15.96
CA ASP A 138 -7.14 -24.59 -14.53
C ASP A 138 -8.24 -23.67 -13.96
N SER A 139 -9.47 -24.20 -13.97
CA SER A 139 -10.65 -23.48 -13.48
C SER A 139 -10.60 -23.13 -12.00
N GLU A 140 -9.94 -23.94 -11.16
CA GLU A 140 -9.85 -23.71 -9.72
C GLU A 140 -8.84 -22.59 -9.44
N ARG A 141 -7.65 -22.63 -10.05
CA ARG A 141 -6.66 -21.55 -9.94
C ARG A 141 -7.23 -20.22 -10.43
N THR A 142 -7.89 -20.22 -11.59
CA THR A 142 -8.53 -19.01 -12.16
C THR A 142 -9.58 -18.43 -11.22
N HIS A 143 -10.41 -19.28 -10.61
CA HIS A 143 -11.39 -18.86 -9.62
C HIS A 143 -10.72 -18.26 -8.38
N GLN A 144 -9.67 -18.90 -7.86
CA GLN A 144 -8.92 -18.42 -6.71
C GLN A 144 -8.27 -17.05 -6.97
N MET A 145 -7.64 -16.84 -8.12
CA MET A 145 -7.05 -15.56 -8.51
C MET A 145 -8.09 -14.44 -8.59
N THR A 146 -9.25 -14.73 -9.19
CA THR A 146 -10.38 -13.80 -9.24
C THR A 146 -10.88 -13.44 -7.84
N LEU A 147 -11.00 -14.43 -6.97
CA LEU A 147 -11.42 -14.21 -5.58
C LEU A 147 -10.38 -13.40 -4.80
N LEU A 148 -9.09 -13.67 -4.97
CA LEU A 148 -8.01 -12.91 -4.36
C LEU A 148 -8.08 -11.45 -4.78
N ARG A 149 -8.30 -11.14 -6.07
CA ARG A 149 -8.47 -9.76 -6.55
C ARG A 149 -9.61 -9.04 -5.83
N ARG A 150 -10.78 -9.68 -5.72
CA ARG A 150 -11.96 -9.13 -5.03
C ARG A 150 -11.75 -8.93 -3.53
N LEU A 151 -10.87 -9.70 -2.88
CA LEU A 151 -10.59 -9.56 -1.46
C LEU A 151 -9.44 -8.58 -1.17
N CYS A 152 -8.42 -8.59 -2.01
CA CYS A 152 -7.15 -7.93 -1.75
C CYS A 152 -7.10 -6.51 -2.30
N LEU A 153 -7.61 -6.26 -3.51
CA LEU A 153 -7.51 -4.94 -4.15
C LEU A 153 -8.39 -3.88 -3.47
N PRO A 154 -9.65 -4.17 -3.09
CA PRO A 154 -10.42 -3.22 -2.27
C PRO A 154 -9.73 -2.94 -0.94
N MET A 155 -9.19 -3.97 -0.28
CA MET A 155 -8.46 -3.82 0.98
C MET A 155 -7.22 -2.94 0.82
N MET A 156 -6.39 -3.17 -0.20
CA MET A 156 -5.22 -2.33 -0.51
C MET A 156 -5.62 -0.87 -0.74
N SER A 157 -6.70 -0.64 -1.49
CA SER A 157 -7.22 0.71 -1.73
C SER A 157 -7.65 1.40 -0.42
N PHE A 158 -8.29 0.68 0.50
CA PHE A 158 -8.64 1.23 1.82
C PHE A 158 -7.44 1.46 2.73
N LEU A 159 -6.41 0.60 2.68
CA LEU A 159 -5.16 0.83 3.42
C LEU A 159 -4.47 2.08 2.91
N LEU A 160 -4.33 2.24 1.60
CA LEU A 160 -3.75 3.43 0.97
C LEU A 160 -4.53 4.69 1.32
N LEU A 161 -5.86 4.64 1.23
CA LEU A 161 -6.72 5.76 1.65
C LEU A 161 -6.48 6.13 3.12
N THR A 162 -6.31 5.13 3.99
CA THR A 162 -5.97 5.36 5.42
C THR A 162 -4.61 6.02 5.57
N VAL A 163 -3.59 5.57 4.83
CA VAL A 163 -2.24 6.19 4.85
C VAL A 163 -2.32 7.66 4.46
N LEU A 164 -2.97 7.96 3.34
CA LEU A 164 -3.08 9.33 2.80
C LEU A 164 -3.87 10.23 3.76
N GLN A 165 -4.99 9.76 4.28
CA GLN A 165 -5.82 10.55 5.20
C GLN A 165 -5.12 10.84 6.53
N ARG A 166 -4.42 9.84 7.10
CA ARG A 166 -3.74 9.97 8.39
C ARG A 166 -2.48 10.82 8.31
N THR A 167 -1.97 11.06 7.11
CA THR A 167 -0.82 11.93 6.83
C THR A 167 -1.23 13.25 6.18
N GLU A 168 -2.53 13.59 6.25
CA GLU A 168 -3.15 14.82 5.73
C GLU A 168 -3.01 15.06 4.21
N ARG A 169 -2.75 14.01 3.44
CA ARG A 169 -2.64 14.04 1.97
C ARG A 169 -4.00 13.91 1.30
N HIS A 170 -4.92 14.80 1.67
CA HIS A 170 -6.32 14.73 1.26
C HIS A 170 -6.54 14.93 -0.25
N GLN A 171 -5.70 15.72 -0.92
CA GLN A 171 -5.80 15.86 -2.37
C GLN A 171 -5.38 14.56 -3.09
N GLU A 172 -4.29 13.93 -2.64
CA GLU A 172 -3.85 12.63 -3.18
C GLU A 172 -4.91 11.54 -2.93
N SER A 173 -5.58 11.55 -1.77
CA SER A 173 -6.62 10.56 -1.47
C SER A 173 -7.80 10.62 -2.42
N LEU A 174 -8.13 11.80 -2.96
CA LEU A 174 -9.21 11.98 -3.94
C LEU A 174 -8.81 11.48 -5.33
N ARG A 175 -7.53 11.60 -5.72
CA ARG A 175 -7.02 11.04 -6.98
C ARG A 175 -7.11 9.52 -7.07
N LEU A 176 -7.29 8.84 -5.93
CA LEU A 176 -7.59 7.40 -5.93
C LEU A 176 -8.91 7.08 -6.64
N ALA A 177 -9.87 8.01 -6.70
CA ALA A 177 -11.10 7.83 -7.48
C ALA A 177 -10.78 7.60 -8.95
N ASP A 178 -9.87 8.39 -9.52
CA ASP A 178 -9.45 8.30 -10.91
C ASP A 178 -8.76 6.96 -11.17
N ILE A 179 -7.91 6.52 -10.23
CA ILE A 179 -7.22 5.22 -10.32
C ILE A 179 -8.21 4.06 -10.29
N ILE A 180 -9.20 4.09 -9.39
CA ILE A 180 -10.17 3.01 -9.26
C ILE A 180 -11.13 2.97 -10.47
N ALA A 181 -11.56 4.14 -10.93
CA ALA A 181 -12.48 4.27 -12.06
C ALA A 181 -11.81 4.10 -13.43
N SER A 182 -10.49 4.04 -13.50
CA SER A 182 -9.74 3.93 -14.76
C SER A 182 -10.02 2.62 -15.49
N ASP A 183 -10.31 2.73 -16.79
CA ASP A 183 -10.44 1.60 -17.71
C ASP A 183 -9.11 0.86 -17.97
N GLN A 184 -7.97 1.47 -17.61
CA GLN A 184 -6.66 0.86 -17.82
C GLN A 184 -6.46 -0.38 -16.95
N HIS A 185 -6.90 -0.33 -15.68
CA HIS A 185 -6.74 -1.43 -14.72
C HIS A 185 -8.09 -2.03 -14.28
N ARG A 186 -9.20 -1.36 -14.62
CA ARG A 186 -10.59 -1.77 -14.31
C ARG A 186 -10.79 -2.18 -12.85
N LEU A 187 -10.14 -1.45 -11.94
CA LEU A 187 -10.19 -1.77 -10.51
C LEU A 187 -11.62 -1.69 -9.97
N TYR A 188 -12.48 -0.82 -10.53
CA TYR A 188 -13.89 -0.74 -10.14
C TYR A 188 -14.66 -2.08 -10.27
N GLU A 189 -14.24 -3.00 -11.15
CA GLU A 189 -14.91 -4.29 -11.37
C GLU A 189 -14.69 -5.30 -10.23
N VAL A 190 -13.63 -5.11 -9.44
CA VAL A 190 -13.31 -6.02 -8.33
C VAL A 190 -13.92 -5.57 -7.00
N PHE A 191 -14.57 -4.40 -6.96
CA PHE A 191 -15.26 -3.90 -5.78
C PHE A 191 -16.74 -4.31 -5.78
N SER A 192 -17.28 -4.58 -4.61
CA SER A 192 -18.72 -4.57 -4.39
C SER A 192 -19.28 -3.15 -4.40
N LYS A 193 -20.60 -3.01 -4.60
CA LYS A 193 -21.28 -1.70 -4.56
C LYS A 193 -21.14 -1.06 -3.19
N GLU A 194 -21.23 -1.87 -2.13
CA GLU A 194 -21.09 -1.45 -0.74
C GLU A 194 -19.68 -0.93 -0.45
N GLU A 195 -18.64 -1.58 -0.99
CA GLU A 195 -17.26 -1.12 -0.87
C GLU A 195 -17.04 0.19 -1.62
N LEU A 196 -17.58 0.35 -2.83
CA LEU A 196 -17.50 1.63 -3.56
C LEU A 196 -18.21 2.76 -2.81
N GLN A 197 -19.41 2.51 -2.27
CA GLN A 197 -20.12 3.50 -1.46
C GLN A 197 -19.30 3.90 -0.23
N LYS A 198 -18.72 2.93 0.48
CA LYS A 198 -17.85 3.20 1.63
C LYS A 198 -16.59 3.96 1.22
N PHE A 199 -16.01 3.65 0.07
CA PHE A 199 -14.85 4.35 -0.47
C PHE A 199 -15.17 5.82 -0.76
N LEU A 200 -16.28 6.09 -1.46
CA LEU A 200 -16.78 7.44 -1.73
C LEU A 200 -17.09 8.23 -0.44
N GLN A 201 -17.68 7.57 0.57
CA GLN A 201 -17.93 8.21 1.88
C GLN A 201 -16.65 8.67 2.55
N LYS A 202 -15.59 7.85 2.52
CA LYS A 202 -14.28 8.23 3.06
C LYS A 202 -13.62 9.36 2.27
N MET A 203 -13.76 9.38 0.95
CA MET A 203 -13.26 10.49 0.13
C MET A 203 -13.98 11.81 0.48
N ARG A 204 -15.30 11.76 0.69
CA ARG A 204 -16.05 12.93 1.16
C ARG A 204 -15.49 13.48 2.47
N GLU A 205 -15.07 12.63 3.42
CA GLU A 205 -14.41 13.10 4.66
C GLU A 205 -13.14 13.90 4.35
N SER A 206 -12.36 13.49 3.34
CA SER A 206 -11.16 14.24 2.90
C SER A 206 -11.51 15.57 2.23
N SER A 207 -12.56 15.60 1.40
CA SER A 207 -13.05 16.85 0.80
C SER A 207 -13.53 17.88 1.84
N LEU A 208 -14.18 17.43 2.92
CA LEU A 208 -14.59 18.33 4.01
C LEU A 208 -13.38 18.97 4.70
N LEU A 209 -12.33 18.19 4.96
CA LEU A 209 -11.08 18.71 5.54
C LEU A 209 -10.34 19.69 4.61
N LEU A 210 -10.48 19.54 3.29
CA LEU A 210 -9.94 20.50 2.31
C LEU A 210 -10.75 21.81 2.30
N LEU A 211 -12.08 21.72 2.39
CA LEU A 211 -12.96 22.90 2.51
C LEU A 211 -12.67 23.70 3.79
N ASP A 212 -12.41 23.03 4.91
CA ASP A 212 -12.00 23.68 6.16
C ASP A 212 -10.67 24.43 6.03
N LYS A 213 -9.80 24.02 5.08
CA LYS A 213 -8.55 24.69 4.72
C LYS A 213 -8.75 25.81 3.68
N GLY A 214 -9.98 26.12 3.29
CA GLY A 214 -10.31 27.16 2.31
C GLY A 214 -10.03 26.78 0.85
N LEU A 215 -9.81 25.50 0.57
CA LEU A 215 -9.67 24.96 -0.78
C LEU A 215 -11.02 24.46 -1.30
N ASP A 216 -11.11 24.17 -2.60
CA ASP A 216 -12.25 23.48 -3.17
C ASP A 216 -12.33 22.00 -2.69
N PRO A 217 -13.41 21.26 -2.98
CA PRO A 217 -13.55 19.87 -2.56
C PRO A 217 -12.47 18.90 -3.07
N LEU A 218 -11.69 19.30 -4.08
CA LEU A 218 -10.62 18.53 -4.71
C LEU A 218 -9.22 19.02 -4.29
N GLY A 219 -9.13 20.07 -3.47
CA GLY A 219 -7.90 20.62 -2.94
C GLY A 219 -7.24 21.68 -3.83
N TYR A 220 -7.97 22.27 -4.77
CA TYR A 220 -7.50 23.40 -5.57
C TYR A 220 -7.89 24.73 -4.94
N GLU A 221 -7.16 25.80 -5.25
CA GLU A 221 -7.51 27.14 -4.79
C GLU A 221 -8.83 27.61 -5.42
N ILE A 222 -9.71 28.18 -4.60
CA ILE A 222 -10.99 28.74 -5.06
C ILE A 222 -10.67 30.06 -5.77
N GLN A 223 -10.88 30.10 -7.07
CA GLN A 223 -10.76 31.35 -7.83
C GLN A 223 -11.87 32.33 -7.40
N PRO A 224 -11.54 33.63 -7.21
CA PRO A 224 -12.49 34.66 -6.79
C PRO A 224 -13.55 35.01 -7.84
#